data_AF-A0A090S7V0-F1
#
_entry.id   AF-A0A090S7V0-F1
#
_cell.length_a   1.000
_cell.length_b   1.000
_cell.length_c   1.000
_cell.angle_alpha   90.00
_cell.angle_beta   90.00
_cell.angle_gamma   90.00
#
_symmetry.space_group_name_H-M   'P 1'
#
loop_
_entity.id
_entity.type
_entity.pdbx_description
1 polymer ?
#
loop_
_entity_poly.entity_id
_entity_poly.type
_entity_poly.pdbx_seq_one_letter_code
_entity_poly.pdbx_strand_id
1 'polypeptide(L)' 'MHGTNNLDDLDKAILKTLMEDARRPYAEMAKQFDVSPATIHVRIEKMKAAGIIEVLR' A
#
# COMPACT_ATOMS: atom_id res chain seq x y z
N MET A 1 3.72 -18.40 -13.03
CA MET A 1 4.52 -18.45 -11.78
C MET A 1 4.43 -17.08 -11.13
N HIS A 2 3.50 -16.87 -10.19
CA HIS A 2 3.52 -15.63 -9.40
C HIS A 2 4.65 -15.79 -8.40
N GLY A 3 5.79 -15.14 -8.67
CA GLY A 3 6.90 -15.07 -7.73
C GLY A 3 6.35 -14.63 -6.38
N THR A 4 6.84 -15.25 -5.31
CA THR A 4 6.47 -14.91 -3.94
C THR A 4 6.65 -13.42 -3.71
N ASN A 5 5.57 -12.64 -3.83
CA ASN A 5 5.55 -11.23 -3.45
C ASN A 5 5.72 -11.21 -1.93
N ASN A 6 6.96 -11.15 -1.48
CA ASN A 6 7.28 -10.93 -0.08
C ASN A 6 6.87 -9.52 0.28
N LEU A 7 5.59 -9.36 0.62
CA LEU A 7 5.05 -8.18 1.24
C LEU A 7 5.70 -8.05 2.62
N ASP A 8 6.34 -6.91 2.87
CA ASP A 8 6.80 -6.61 4.20
C ASP A 8 5.65 -6.12 5.09
N ASP A 9 5.96 -5.85 6.36
CA ASP A 9 4.93 -5.50 7.33
C ASP A 9 4.30 -4.13 7.05
N LEU A 10 5.04 -3.21 6.40
CA LEU A 10 4.50 -1.93 5.97
C LEU A 10 3.51 -2.12 4.81
N ASP A 11 3.84 -2.96 3.83
CA ASP A 11 2.93 -3.26 2.72
C ASP A 11 1.62 -3.89 3.23
N LYS A 12 1.71 -4.84 4.17
CA LYS A 12 0.53 -5.44 4.82
C LYS A 12 -0.30 -4.41 5.58
N ALA A 13 0.34 -3.50 6.31
CA ALA A 13 -0.34 -2.45 7.06
C ALA A 13 -1.05 -1.44 6.14
N ILE A 14 -0.41 -1.09 5.02
CA ILE A 14 -0.99 -0.26 3.96
C ILE A 14 -2.24 -0.95 3.37
N LEU A 15 -2.13 -2.23 3.00
CA LEU A 15 -3.26 -3.00 2.45
C LEU A 15 -4.43 -3.04 3.44
N LYS A 16 -4.16 -3.35 4.71
CA LYS A 16 -5.18 -3.35 5.75
C LYS A 16 -5.89 -2.00 5.86
N THR A 17 -5.13 -0.91 5.82
CA THR A 17 -5.69 0.45 5.89
C THR A 17 -6.57 0.78 4.69
N LEU A 18 -6.15 0.39 3.48
CA LEU A 18 -6.93 0.60 2.26
C LEU A 18 -8.18 -0.28 2.19
N MET A 19 -8.14 -1.49 2.77
CA MET A 19 -9.32 -2.36 2.90
C MET A 19 -10.35 -1.78 3.87
N GLU A 20 -9.91 -1.06 4.90
CA GLU A 20 -10.78 -0.37 5.85
C GLU A 20 -11.33 0.94 5.25
N ASP A 21 -10.46 1.76 4.64
CA ASP A 21 -10.85 2.98 3.93
C ASP A 21 -9.87 3.29 2.78
N ALA A 22 -10.29 2.96 1.56
CA ALA A 22 -9.50 3.20 0.35
C ALA A 22 -9.28 4.69 0.02
N ARG A 23 -10.04 5.60 0.65
CA ARG A 23 -9.91 7.05 0.45
C ARG A 23 -8.96 7.70 1.46
N ARG A 24 -8.40 6.91 2.38
CA ARG A 24 -7.54 7.44 3.43
C ARG A 24 -6.34 8.17 2.82
N PRO A 25 -6.08 9.44 3.19
CA PRO A 25 -4.99 10.20 2.59
C PRO A 25 -3.62 9.57 2.88
N TYR A 26 -2.75 9.53 1.87
CA TYR A 26 -1.40 8.97 2.04
C TYR A 26 -0.59 9.71 3.12
N ALA A 27 -0.82 11.01 3.29
CA ALA A 27 -0.18 11.80 4.34
C ALA A 27 -0.56 11.34 5.76
N GLU A 28 -1.78 10.83 5.96
CA GLU A 28 -2.20 10.30 7.26
C GLU A 28 -1.58 8.92 7.52
N MET A 29 -1.59 8.04 6.51
CA MET A 29 -0.93 6.73 6.60
C MET A 29 0.56 6.88 6.88
N ALA A 30 1.21 7.83 6.20
CA ALA A 30 2.62 8.15 6.38
C ALA A 30 2.95 8.55 7.84
N LYS A 31 2.12 9.43 8.43
CA LYS A 31 2.23 9.79 9.85
C LYS A 31 1.99 8.59 10.77
N GLN A 32 1.01 7.74 10.46
CA GLN A 32 0.68 6.57 11.26
C GLN A 32 1.81 5.53 11.28
N PHE A 33 2.52 5.36 10.17
CA PHE A 33 3.56 4.34 10.01
C PHE A 33 4.98 4.88 10.15
N ASP A 34 5.14 6.15 10.55
CA ASP A 34 6.43 6.84 10.68
C ASP A 34 7.30 6.77 9.41
N VAL A 35 6.69 7.08 8.26
CA VAL A 35 7.35 7.13 6.95
C VAL A 35 6.97 8.40 6.19
N SER A 36 7.63 8.64 5.06
CA SER A 36 7.24 9.75 4.18
C SER A 36 5.99 9.40 3.35
N PRO A 37 5.16 10.39 2.95
CA PRO A 37 4.05 10.16 2.00
C PRO A 37 4.53 9.59 0.66
N ALA A 38 5.74 9.94 0.22
CA ALA A 38 6.35 9.37 -0.98
C ALA A 38 6.62 7.86 -0.83
N THR A 39 7.03 7.41 0.36
CA THR A 39 7.20 5.98 0.68
C THR A 39 5.89 5.23 0.48
N ILE A 40 4.78 5.73 1.05
CA ILE A 40 3.44 5.14 0.89
C ILE A 40 3.06 5.04 -0.59
N HIS A 41 3.22 6.13 -1.33
CA HIS A 41 2.90 6.16 -2.76
C HIS A 41 3.67 5.09 -3.54
N VAL A 42 4.99 5.01 -3.37
CA VAL A 42 5.84 4.02 -4.05
C VAL A 42 5.44 2.59 -3.69
N ARG A 43 5.10 2.30 -2.42
CA ARG A 43 4.62 0.96 -2.02
C ARG A 43 3.31 0.59 -2.73
N ILE A 44 2.35 1.51 -2.76
CA ILE A 44 1.06 1.27 -3.43
C ILE A 44 1.26 1.03 -4.92
N GLU A 45 2.06 1.84 -5.60
CA GLU A 45 2.32 1.66 -7.03
C GLU A 45 3.05 0.34 -7.33
N LYS A 46 3.98 -0.09 -6.48
CA LYS A 46 4.61 -1.42 -6.59
C LYS A 46 3.59 -2.54 -6.43
N MET A 47 2.70 -2.45 -5.45
CA MET A 47 1.65 -3.46 -5.24
C MET A 47 0.63 -3.50 -6.37
N LYS A 48 0.27 -2.35 -6.97
CA LYS A 48 -0.57 -2.29 -8.18
C LYS A 48 0.12 -2.94 -9.38
N ALA A 49 1.38 -2.58 -9.64
CA ALA A 49 2.17 -3.15 -10.73
C ALA A 49 2.35 -4.67 -10.58
N ALA A 50 2.39 -5.15 -9.34
CA ALA A 50 2.45 -6.57 -9.00
C ALA A 50 1.09 -7.29 -9.01
N GLY A 51 -0.01 -6.59 -9.32
CA GLY A 51 -1.36 -7.15 -9.36
C GLY A 51 -1.97 -7.47 -7.98
N ILE A 52 -1.39 -6.95 -6.89
CA ILE A 52 -1.90 -7.15 -5.52
C ILE A 52 -3.06 -6.19 -5.23
N ILE A 53 -2.96 -4.95 -5.73
CA ILE A 53 -4.02 -3.94 -5.62
C ILE A 53 -4.64 -3.76 -7.00
N GLU A 54 -5.95 -3.96 -7.07
CA GLU A 54 -6.76 -3.61 -8.24
C GLU A 54 -7.59 -2.36 -7.92
N VAL A 55 -7.53 -1.36 -8.80
CA VAL A 55 -8.42 -0.20 -8.73
C VAL A 55 -9.60 -0.51 -9.63
N LEU A 56 -10.77 -0.71 -9.03
CA LEU A 56 -12.02 -0.80 -9.78
C LEU A 56 -12.25 0.54 -10.48
N ARG A 57 -12.43 0.49 -11.80
CA ARG A 57 -12.75 1.65 -12.63
C ARG A 57 -14.25 1.83 -12.74
#